data_AF-A0A9X3MSN5-F1
#
_entry.id   AF-A0A9X3MSN5-F1
#
_cell.length_a   1.000
_cell.length_b   1.000
_cell.length_c   1.000
_cell.angle_alpha   90.00
_cell.angle_beta   90.00
_cell.angle_gamma   90.00
#
_symmetry.space_group_name_H-M   'P 1'
#
loop_
_entity.id
_entity.type
_entity.pdbx_description
1 polymer ?
#
loop_
_entity_poly.entity_id
_entity_poly.type
_entity_poly.pdbx_seq_one_letter_code
_entity_poly.pdbx_strand_id
1 'polypeptide(L)' 'MRGRHGRPRLLGHRDEPEPSPPPAPPAMPAPATPSAEEIELVTQLRQLAQLQQEGILTEAEFAAKKAELLVAQN' A
#
# COMPACT_ATOMS: atom_id res chain seq x y z
N MET A 1 9.02 13.29 -73.15
CA MET A 1 7.88 14.24 -73.20
C MET A 1 7.22 14.23 -71.83
N ARG A 2 7.70 15.06 -70.89
CA ARG A 2 7.02 16.23 -70.29
C ARG A 2 5.56 15.98 -69.88
N GLY A 3 5.30 16.17 -68.58
CA GLY A 3 3.95 16.24 -68.02
C GLY A 3 3.92 16.35 -66.50
N ARG A 4 4.70 17.27 -65.90
CA ARG A 4 4.47 17.70 -64.51
C ARG A 4 3.09 18.37 -64.48
N HIS A 5 2.09 17.71 -63.92
CA HIS A 5 0.86 18.36 -63.51
C HIS A 5 0.85 18.47 -61.98
N GLY A 6 0.89 19.72 -61.54
CA GLY A 6 1.05 20.11 -60.15
C GLY A 6 -0.14 19.70 -59.31
N ARG A 7 0.16 19.10 -58.16
CA ARG A 7 -0.80 19.01 -57.07
C ARG A 7 -1.09 20.43 -56.58
N PRO A 8 -2.36 20.89 -56.54
CA PRO A 8 -2.68 22.14 -55.89
C PRO A 8 -2.35 22.00 -54.40
N ARG A 9 -1.42 22.83 -53.92
CA ARG A 9 -1.33 23.21 -52.51
C ARG A 9 -2.58 24.03 -52.19
N LEU A 10 -3.65 23.37 -51.77
CA LEU A 10 -4.71 23.97 -50.96
C LEU A 10 -4.35 23.68 -49.50
N LEU A 11 -3.84 24.68 -48.79
CA LEU A 11 -4.58 25.41 -47.76
C LEU A 11 -4.86 24.58 -46.50
N GLY A 12 -4.03 24.82 -45.49
CA GLY A 12 -4.47 24.93 -44.09
C GLY A 12 -5.23 23.75 -43.49
N HIS A 13 -4.50 22.74 -43.03
CA HIS A 13 -4.82 22.20 -41.71
C HIS A 13 -3.74 22.66 -40.74
N ARG A 14 -4.14 23.66 -39.96
CA ARG A 14 -3.54 24.05 -38.69
C ARG A 14 -3.15 22.78 -37.97
N ASP A 15 -1.91 22.74 -37.52
CA ASP A 15 -1.49 21.98 -36.35
C ASP A 15 -2.45 22.40 -35.22
N GLU A 16 -3.53 21.65 -35.06
CA GLU A 16 -4.43 21.78 -33.93
C GLU A 16 -3.76 20.96 -32.83
N PRO A 17 -3.29 21.59 -31.74
CA PRO A 17 -2.69 20.84 -30.66
C PRO A 17 -3.78 19.94 -30.07
N GLU A 18 -3.64 18.63 -30.29
CA GLU A 18 -4.49 17.61 -29.70
C GLU A 18 -4.50 17.82 -28.17
N PRO A 19 -5.68 17.91 -27.52
CA PRO A 19 -5.72 18.11 -26.08
C PRO A 19 -5.08 16.91 -25.39
N SER A 20 -4.03 17.18 -24.61
CA SER A 20 -3.39 16.15 -23.78
C SER A 20 -4.41 15.54 -22.81
N PRO A 21 -4.39 14.21 -22.62
CA PRO A 21 -5.31 13.56 -21.69
C PRO A 21 -5.11 14.08 -20.26
N PRO A 22 -6.18 14.19 -19.46
CA PRO A 22 -6.07 14.62 -18.07
C PRO A 22 -5.22 13.64 -17.26
N PRO A 23 -4.49 14.13 -16.24
CA PRO A 23 -3.69 13.27 -15.37
C PRO A 23 -4.58 12.23 -14.68
N ALA A 24 -4.13 10.99 -14.66
CA ALA A 24 -4.81 9.90 -13.96
C ALA A 24 -4.91 10.22 -12.46
N PRO A 25 -6.03 9.87 -11.80
CA PRO A 25 -6.18 10.08 -10.37
C PRO A 25 -5.12 9.28 -9.60
N PRO A 26 -4.63 9.80 -8.45
CA PRO A 26 -3.69 9.08 -7.61
C PRO A 26 -4.33 7.77 -7.14
N ALA A 27 -3.59 6.67 -7.27
CA ALA A 27 -4.02 5.37 -6.76
C ALA A 27 -4.21 5.46 -5.24
N MET A 28 -5.37 5.02 -4.74
CA MET A 28 -5.61 4.92 -3.31
C MET A 28 -4.71 3.84 -2.71
N PRO A 29 -4.13 4.07 -1.52
CA PRO A 29 -3.37 3.04 -0.83
C PRO A 29 -4.29 1.85 -0.50
N ALA A 30 -3.83 0.64 -0.83
CA ALA A 30 -4.53 -0.59 -0.49
C ALA A 30 -4.54 -0.78 1.05
N PRO A 31 -5.59 -1.41 1.61
CA PRO A 31 -5.62 -1.74 3.03
C PRO A 31 -4.45 -2.68 3.36
N ALA A 32 -3.66 -2.31 4.36
CA ALA A 32 -2.58 -3.16 4.86
C ALA A 32 -3.20 -4.41 5.51
N THR A 33 -2.86 -5.58 4.98
CA THR A 33 -3.14 -6.85 5.64
C THR A 33 -2.21 -7.00 6.84
N PRO A 34 -2.72 -7.47 8.00
CA PRO A 34 -1.86 -7.71 9.16
C PRO A 34 -0.76 -8.69 8.78
N SER A 35 0.46 -8.38 9.18
CA SER A 35 1.60 -9.26 8.95
C SER A 35 1.45 -10.55 9.76
N ALA A 36 2.07 -11.63 9.30
CA ALA A 36 2.09 -12.89 10.06
C ALA A 36 2.62 -12.68 11.50
N GLU A 37 3.56 -11.75 11.64
CA GLU A 37 4.19 -11.33 12.90
C GLU A 37 3.18 -10.70 13.87
N GLU A 38 2.27 -9.86 13.36
CA GLU A 38 1.19 -9.27 14.16
C GLU A 38 0.19 -10.33 14.64
N ILE A 39 -0.13 -11.31 13.80
CA ILE A 39 -1.02 -12.42 14.15
C ILE A 39 -0.38 -13.30 15.24
N GLU A 40 0.93 -13.55 15.11
CA GLU A 40 1.69 -14.32 16.09
C GLU A 40 1.78 -13.57 17.43
N LEU A 41 2.02 -12.26 17.42
CA LEU A 41 2.05 -11.43 18.62
C LEU A 41 0.70 -11.46 19.37
N VAL A 42 -0.42 -11.32 18.65
CA VAL A 42 -1.76 -11.41 19.25
C VAL A 42 -1.98 -12.79 19.86
N THR A 43 -1.51 -13.86 19.21
CA THR A 43 -1.60 -15.22 19.72
C THR A 43 -0.79 -15.39 21.01
N GLN A 44 0.44 -14.88 21.06
CA GLN A 44 1.31 -14.92 22.24
C GLN A 44 0.71 -14.13 23.42
N LEU A 45 0.18 -12.93 23.17
CA LEU A 45 -0.47 -12.11 24.20
C LEU A 45 -1.69 -12.80 24.81
N ARG A 46 -2.48 -13.52 24.01
CA ARG A 46 -3.62 -14.32 24.51
C ARG A 46 -3.16 -15.48 25.37
N GLN A 47 -2.06 -16.14 25.01
CA GLN A 47 -1.48 -17.25 25.77
C GLN A 47 -0.96 -16.77 27.13
N LEU A 48 -0.26 -15.63 27.17
CA LEU A 48 0.15 -14.99 28.43
C LEU A 48 -1.04 -14.60 29.31
N ALA A 49 -2.12 -14.07 28.72
CA ALA A 49 -3.33 -13.74 29.47
C ALA A 49 -3.95 -15.00 30.09
N GLN A 50 -4.02 -16.10 29.35
CA GLN A 50 -4.54 -17.36 29.87
C GLN A 50 -3.73 -17.88 31.06
N LEU A 51 -2.39 -17.87 30.97
CA LEU A 51 -1.51 -18.26 32.08
C LEU A 51 -1.66 -17.36 33.31
N GLN A 52 -1.92 -16.06 33.12
CA GLN A 52 -2.22 -15.15 34.22
C GLN A 52 -3.56 -15.47 34.88
N GLN A 53 -4.61 -15.74 34.08
CA GLN A 53 -5.93 -16.11 34.59
C GLN A 53 -5.92 -17.45 35.35
N GLU A 54 -5.05 -18.38 34.95
CA GLU A 54 -4.79 -19.63 35.66
C GLU A 54 -3.97 -19.45 36.95
N GLY A 55 -3.47 -18.24 37.22
CA GLY A 55 -2.62 -17.93 38.36
C GLY A 55 -1.20 -18.49 38.25
N ILE A 56 -0.80 -18.98 37.08
CA ILE A 56 0.55 -19.47 36.78
C ILE A 56 1.51 -18.27 36.68
N LEU A 57 1.04 -17.15 36.16
CA LEU A 57 1.76 -15.88 36.11
C LEU A 57 1.12 -14.85 37.04
N THR A 58 1.96 -14.09 37.73
CA THR A 58 1.51 -12.90 38.46
C THR A 58 1.27 -11.73 37.51
N GLU A 59 0.51 -10.72 37.95
CA GLU A 59 0.28 -9.49 37.17
C GLU A 59 1.59 -8.80 36.75
N ALA A 60 2.58 -8.78 37.65
CA ALA A 60 3.89 -8.19 37.41
C ALA A 60 4.66 -8.94 36.30
N GLU A 61 4.62 -10.27 36.32
CA GLU A 61 5.27 -11.09 35.29
C GLU A 61 4.57 -11.02 33.94
N PHE A 62 3.23 -10.98 33.92
CA PHE A 62 2.46 -10.75 32.71
C PHE A 62 2.83 -9.41 32.05
N ALA A 63 2.91 -8.34 32.84
CA ALA A 63 3.28 -7.02 32.35
C ALA A 63 4.71 -7.00 31.77
N ALA A 64 5.67 -7.63 32.45
CA ALA A 64 7.05 -7.75 31.98
C ALA A 64 7.14 -8.50 30.65
N LYS A 65 6.47 -9.64 30.52
CA LYS A 65 6.47 -10.46 29.29
C LYS A 65 5.77 -9.79 28.12
N LYS A 66 4.66 -9.10 28.37
CA LYS A 66 3.99 -8.28 27.36
C LYS A 66 4.90 -7.14 26.87
N ALA A 67 5.62 -6.48 27.77
CA ALA A 67 6.56 -5.43 27.41
C ALA A 67 7.73 -5.97 26.57
N GLU A 68 8.32 -7.11 26.94
CA GLU A 68 9.35 -7.78 26.12
C GLU A 68 8.84 -8.08 24.70
N LEU A 69 7.64 -8.65 24.57
CA LEU A 69 7.04 -8.98 23.27
C LEU A 69 6.80 -7.75 22.39
N LEU A 70 6.40 -6.62 22.99
CA LEU A 70 6.16 -5.39 22.25
C LEU A 70 7.48 -4.71 21.83
N VAL A 71 8.52 -4.78 22.66
CA VAL A 71 9.85 -4.24 22.33
C VAL A 71 10.52 -5.07 21.25
N ALA A 72 10.37 -6.40 21.26
CA ALA A 72 10.90 -7.27 20.23
C ALA A 72 10.29 -7.01 18.83
N GLN A 73 9.16 -6.29 18.77
CA GLN A 73 8.45 -5.92 17.55
C GLN A 73 8.79 -4.51 17.04
N ASN A 74 9.71 -3.79 17.69
CA ASN A 74 10.18 -2.46 17.30
C ASN A 74 11.62 -2.51 16.77
#